data_AF-A0AAD4ZZK1-F1
#
_entry.id   AF-A0AAD4ZZK1-F1
#
_cell.length_a   1.000
_cell.length_b   1.000
_cell.length_c   1.000
_cell.angle_alpha   90.00
_cell.angle_beta   90.00
_cell.angle_gamma   90.00
#
_symmetry.space_group_name_H-M   'P 1'
#
loop_
_entity.id
_entity.type
_entity.pdbx_description
1 polymer ?
#
loop_
_entity_poly.entity_id
_entity_poly.type
_entity_poly.pdbx_seq_one_letter_code
_entity_poly.pdbx_strand_id
1 'polypeptide(L)'
;SLDPPKNVSISLSGEIVEGSSVTLTCSSDANPPVETHTWFKGRISVGKGKTFTISKISSEDSGEYKCMCSNKVGHQNSTSETLNVLYPPKNISVSISPSGEKVEGSSVNLTCSSDSNPPVETYTWFKENEASPVGSG
;
A
#
# COMPACT_ATOMS: atom_id res chain seq x y z
N SER A 1 39.88 8.31 0.78
CA SER A 1 39.83 6.98 0.14
C SER A 1 38.68 6.98 -0.86
N LEU A 2 38.79 6.21 -1.95
CA LEU A 2 37.65 5.95 -2.83
C LEU A 2 36.87 4.77 -2.23
N ASP A 3 35.55 4.90 -2.16
CA ASP A 3 34.66 4.00 -1.46
C ASP A 3 33.36 3.81 -2.27
N PRO A 4 32.79 2.59 -2.28
CA PRO A 4 31.45 2.38 -2.81
C PRO A 4 30.41 3.11 -1.93
N PRO A 5 29.17 3.29 -2.41
CA PRO A 5 28.10 3.89 -1.61
C PRO A 5 27.86 3.14 -0.28
N LYS A 6 27.65 3.88 0.81
CA LYS A 6 27.36 3.38 2.16
C LYS A 6 26.16 4.12 2.75
N ASN A 7 25.61 3.59 3.85
CA ASN A 7 24.44 4.17 4.55
C ASN A 7 23.25 4.43 3.60
N VAL A 8 23.04 3.52 2.65
CA VAL A 8 21.98 3.66 1.65
C VAL A 8 20.63 3.53 2.34
N SER A 9 19.81 4.56 2.24
CA SER A 9 18.51 4.67 2.90
C SER A 9 17.46 5.23 1.94
N ILE A 10 16.20 4.91 2.23
CA ILE A 10 15.04 5.42 1.51
C ILE A 10 14.28 6.34 2.46
N SER A 11 13.82 7.48 1.96
CA SER A 11 12.84 8.32 2.63
C SER A 11 11.60 8.51 1.75
N LEU A 12 10.45 8.54 2.40
CA LEU A 12 9.14 8.73 1.77
C LEU A 12 8.66 10.17 2.00
N SER A 13 7.99 10.74 1.00
CA SER A 13 7.35 12.05 1.09
C SER A 13 6.02 12.06 0.32
N GLY A 14 5.01 12.72 0.90
CA GLY A 14 3.63 12.70 0.40
C GLY A 14 2.70 11.81 1.23
N GLU A 15 1.42 11.86 0.92
CA GLU A 15 0.41 11.00 1.54
C GLU A 15 0.43 9.60 0.92
N ILE A 16 0.41 8.57 1.76
CA ILE A 16 0.37 7.17 1.33
C ILE A 16 -1.09 6.67 1.34
N VAL A 17 -1.93 7.44 0.65
CA VAL A 17 -3.36 7.18 0.47
C VAL A 17 -3.65 7.00 -1.02
N GLU A 18 -4.50 6.04 -1.36
CA GLU A 18 -4.88 5.77 -2.73
C GLU A 18 -5.34 7.03 -3.48
N GLY A 19 -4.86 7.19 -4.71
CA GLY A 19 -5.11 8.35 -5.56
C GLY A 19 -4.15 9.52 -5.34
N SER A 20 -3.42 9.56 -4.22
CA SER A 20 -2.38 10.58 -3.95
C SER A 20 -1.09 10.29 -4.73
N SER A 21 -0.10 11.18 -4.60
CA SER A 21 1.25 10.97 -5.13
C SER A 21 2.26 10.86 -4.01
N VAL A 22 3.13 9.86 -4.11
CA VAL A 22 4.23 9.62 -3.17
C VAL A 22 5.55 9.66 -3.92
N THR A 23 6.59 10.21 -3.28
CA THR A 23 7.95 10.21 -3.80
C THR A 23 8.88 9.52 -2.83
N LEU A 24 9.55 8.47 -3.33
CA LEU A 24 10.64 7.77 -2.66
C LEU A 24 11.95 8.45 -3.04
N THR A 25 12.81 8.75 -2.07
CA THR A 25 14.12 9.36 -2.28
C THR A 25 15.21 8.46 -1.74
N CYS A 26 16.23 8.19 -2.55
CA CYS A 26 17.37 7.38 -2.16
C CYS A 26 18.54 8.28 -1.76
N SER A 27 19.13 7.99 -0.60
CA SER A 27 20.25 8.74 -0.03
C SER A 27 21.38 7.80 0.39
N SER A 28 22.63 8.22 0.18
CA SER A 28 23.82 7.44 0.51
C SER A 28 25.06 8.31 0.64
N ASP A 29 26.02 7.88 1.43
CA ASP A 29 27.37 8.45 1.48
C ASP A 29 28.25 7.75 0.43
N ALA A 30 28.84 8.50 -0.51
CA ALA A 30 29.65 7.91 -1.57
C ALA A 30 30.83 8.82 -1.96
N ASN A 31 31.99 8.21 -2.22
CA ASN A 31 33.15 8.90 -2.78
C ASN A 31 33.85 8.03 -3.84
N PRO A 32 33.67 8.28 -5.15
CA PRO A 32 33.04 9.46 -5.74
C PRO A 32 31.52 9.47 -5.60
N PRO A 33 30.86 10.59 -5.95
CA PRO A 33 29.40 10.67 -5.97
C PRO A 33 28.75 9.54 -6.77
N VAL A 34 27.53 9.18 -6.38
CA VAL A 34 26.74 8.15 -7.04
C VAL A 34 26.46 8.54 -8.50
N GLU A 35 26.69 7.60 -9.42
CA GLU A 35 26.48 7.77 -10.85
C GLU A 35 25.11 7.22 -11.27
N THR A 36 24.66 6.11 -10.66
CA THR A 36 23.36 5.51 -11.00
C THR A 36 22.56 5.09 -9.77
N HIS A 37 21.24 5.22 -9.88
CA HIS A 37 20.26 4.75 -8.91
C HIS A 37 19.26 3.85 -9.61
N THR A 38 18.95 2.71 -9.03
CA THR A 38 17.93 1.78 -9.53
C THR A 38 16.96 1.42 -8.42
N TRP A 39 15.67 1.56 -8.69
CA TRP A 39 14.59 1.24 -7.77
C TRP A 39 14.04 -0.14 -8.06
N PHE A 40 13.74 -0.88 -6.99
CA PHE A 40 13.18 -2.22 -7.03
C PHE A 40 11.94 -2.29 -6.17
N LYS A 41 10.91 -2.97 -6.67
CA LYS A 41 9.78 -3.47 -5.87
C LYS A 41 9.93 -4.98 -5.78
N GLY A 42 10.20 -5.49 -4.57
CA GLY A 42 10.67 -6.86 -4.40
C GLY A 42 11.94 -7.15 -5.22
N ARG A 43 11.83 -7.96 -6.28
CA ARG A 43 12.95 -8.29 -7.19
C ARG A 43 12.88 -7.57 -8.54
N ILE A 44 11.80 -6.85 -8.82
CA ILE A 44 11.54 -6.25 -10.13
C ILE A 44 12.08 -4.82 -10.13
N SER A 45 12.85 -4.44 -11.15
CA SER A 45 13.27 -3.05 -11.33
C SER A 45 12.09 -2.22 -11.84
N VAL A 46 11.75 -1.16 -11.11
CA VAL A 46 10.58 -0.31 -11.36
C VAL A 46 10.94 1.10 -11.79
N GLY A 47 12.20 1.52 -11.62
CA GLY A 47 12.60 2.87 -11.96
C GLY A 47 14.09 3.13 -11.80
N LYS A 48 14.52 4.31 -12.25
CA LYS A 48 15.88 4.84 -12.13
C LYS A 48 15.85 6.29 -11.68
N GLY A 49 16.97 6.76 -11.14
CA GLY A 49 17.14 8.13 -10.67
C GLY A 49 17.11 8.24 -9.14
N LYS A 50 17.59 9.36 -8.61
CA LYS A 50 17.69 9.58 -7.15
C LYS A 50 16.32 9.52 -6.45
N THR A 51 15.27 9.89 -7.18
CA THR A 51 13.89 9.86 -6.74
C THR A 51 13.06 8.96 -7.63
N PHE A 52 12.07 8.29 -7.04
CA PHE A 52 11.04 7.53 -7.75
C PHE A 52 9.67 8.00 -7.28
N THR A 53 8.91 8.58 -8.20
CA THR A 53 7.59 9.13 -7.91
C THR A 53 6.52 8.24 -8.51
N ILE A 54 5.58 7.81 -7.67
CA ILE A 54 4.37 7.11 -8.11
C ILE A 54 3.24 8.14 -8.04
N SER A 55 2.61 8.38 -9.19
CA SER A 55 1.48 9.30 -9.30
C SER A 55 0.19 8.49 -9.24
N LYS A 56 -0.81 8.97 -8.50
CA LYS A 56 -2.10 8.28 -8.32
C LYS A 56 -1.90 6.83 -7.84
N ILE A 57 -1.25 6.69 -6.68
CA ILE A 57 -0.92 5.38 -6.12
C ILE A 57 -2.17 4.53 -5.89
N SER A 58 -2.05 3.20 -6.02
CA SER A 58 -3.15 2.26 -5.77
C SER A 58 -2.80 1.23 -4.71
N SER A 59 -3.78 0.42 -4.29
CA SER A 59 -3.58 -0.72 -3.38
C SER A 59 -2.47 -1.65 -3.86
N GLU A 60 -2.36 -1.86 -5.17
CA GLU A 60 -1.37 -2.74 -5.79
C GLU A 60 0.05 -2.20 -5.68
N ASP A 61 0.24 -0.89 -5.45
CA ASP A 61 1.57 -0.28 -5.26
C ASP A 61 2.19 -0.64 -3.91
N SER A 62 1.40 -1.14 -2.96
CA SER A 62 1.90 -1.59 -1.66
C SER A 62 2.97 -2.67 -1.80
N GLY A 63 3.92 -2.68 -0.87
CA GLY A 63 4.97 -3.70 -0.79
C GLY A 63 6.34 -3.13 -0.44
N GLU A 64 7.35 -4.00 -0.50
CA GLU A 64 8.73 -3.63 -0.18
C GLU A 64 9.46 -3.02 -1.37
N TYR A 65 10.05 -1.85 -1.14
CA TYR A 65 10.90 -1.13 -2.08
C TYR A 65 12.35 -1.12 -1.62
N LYS A 66 13.28 -1.22 -2.59
CA LYS A 66 14.72 -1.08 -2.38
C LYS A 66 15.31 -0.14 -3.41
N CYS A 67 16.37 0.55 -3.03
CA CYS A 67 17.20 1.33 -3.94
C CYS A 67 18.61 0.73 -3.98
N MET A 68 19.18 0.64 -5.17
CA MET A 68 20.59 0.36 -5.40
C MET A 68 21.29 1.62 -5.92
N CYS A 69 22.34 2.05 -5.23
CA CYS A 69 23.23 3.11 -5.69
C CYS A 69 24.53 2.50 -6.20
N SER A 70 25.09 3.06 -7.29
CA SER A 70 26.43 2.69 -7.75
C SER A 70 27.29 3.89 -8.15
N ASN A 71 28.60 3.74 -7.96
CA ASN A 71 29.64 4.61 -8.49
C ASN A 71 30.74 3.75 -9.15
N LYS A 72 31.80 4.37 -9.67
CA LYS A 72 32.93 3.65 -10.29
C LYS A 72 33.65 2.63 -9.39
N VAL A 73 33.46 2.67 -8.07
CA VAL A 73 34.12 1.79 -7.10
C VAL A 73 33.27 0.55 -6.83
N GLY A 74 31.94 0.70 -6.83
CA GLY A 74 31.01 -0.41 -6.58
C GLY A 74 29.58 0.05 -6.39
N HIS A 75 28.77 -0.82 -5.79
CA HIS A 75 27.34 -0.57 -5.55
C HIS A 75 26.91 -1.08 -4.18
N GLN A 76 25.81 -0.54 -3.67
CA GLN A 76 25.21 -0.95 -2.41
C GLN A 76 23.69 -0.79 -2.47
N ASN A 77 22.98 -1.73 -1.86
CA ASN A 77 21.53 -1.69 -1.70
C ASN A 77 21.15 -1.07 -0.36
N SER A 78 20.01 -0.38 -0.34
CA SER A 78 19.32 0.01 0.89
C SER A 78 18.73 -1.20 1.62
N THR A 79 18.33 -0.99 2.88
CA THR A 79 17.31 -1.82 3.53
C THR A 79 15.98 -1.74 2.76
N SER A 80 15.10 -2.73 2.94
CA SER A 80 13.72 -2.65 2.43
C SER A 80 12.98 -1.51 3.15
N GLU A 81 12.22 -0.72 2.39
CA GLU A 81 11.23 0.23 2.91
C GLU A 81 9.83 -0.22 2.48
N THR A 82 8.89 -0.30 3.41
CA THR A 82 7.54 -0.81 3.12
C THR A 82 6.61 0.34 2.80
N LEU A 83 6.09 0.36 1.57
CA LEU A 83 4.99 1.24 1.19
C LEU A 83 3.66 0.57 1.56
N ASN A 84 2.94 1.13 2.52
CA ASN A 84 1.62 0.65 2.94
C ASN A 84 0.53 1.63 2.48
N VAL A 85 -0.12 1.34 1.35
CA VAL A 85 -1.14 2.24 0.79
C VAL A 85 -2.46 2.08 1.53
N LEU A 86 -2.96 3.18 2.08
CA LEU A 86 -4.25 3.26 2.75
C LEU A 86 -5.36 3.54 1.74
N TYR A 87 -6.49 2.86 1.89
CA TYR A 87 -7.63 2.99 0.99
C TYR A 87 -8.96 2.71 1.69
N PRO A 88 -10.04 3.40 1.29
CA PRO A 88 -11.36 3.19 1.87
C PRO A 88 -11.92 1.81 1.46
N PRO A 89 -12.98 1.33 2.14
CA PRO A 89 -13.61 0.06 1.80
C PRO A 89 -14.10 0.01 0.35
N LYS A 90 -13.72 -1.06 -0.35
CA LYS A 90 -14.13 -1.38 -1.73
C LYS A 90 -14.70 -2.79 -1.77
N ASN A 91 -15.29 -3.16 -2.92
CA ASN A 91 -15.83 -4.50 -3.14
C ASN A 91 -16.80 -4.96 -2.05
N ILE A 92 -17.63 -4.03 -1.55
CA ILE A 92 -18.57 -4.28 -0.48
C ILE A 92 -19.61 -5.30 -0.94
N SER A 93 -19.80 -6.35 -0.15
CA SER A 93 -20.76 -7.42 -0.43
C SER A 93 -21.51 -7.82 0.83
N VAL A 94 -22.75 -8.26 0.65
CA VAL A 94 -23.59 -8.79 1.71
C VAL A 94 -23.95 -10.22 1.36
N SER A 95 -23.80 -11.12 2.32
CA SER A 95 -24.20 -12.51 2.21
C SER A 95 -25.18 -12.88 3.34
N ILE A 96 -26.04 -13.84 3.06
CA ILE A 96 -27.05 -14.33 4.00
C ILE A 96 -26.87 -15.83 4.25
N SER A 97 -26.99 -16.26 5.50
CA SER A 97 -26.93 -17.66 5.89
C SER A 97 -28.03 -18.00 6.90
N PRO A 98 -28.82 -19.08 6.70
CA PRO A 98 -28.81 -19.95 5.51
C PRO A 98 -29.40 -19.24 4.28
N SER A 99 -29.00 -19.65 3.07
CA SER A 99 -29.56 -19.11 1.82
C SER A 99 -30.96 -19.69 1.52
N GLY A 100 -31.67 -19.12 0.54
CA GLY A 100 -33.00 -19.58 0.11
C GLY A 100 -34.18 -19.05 0.94
N GLU A 101 -35.38 -19.56 0.68
CA GLU A 101 -36.61 -19.17 1.39
C GLU A 101 -36.49 -19.35 2.90
N LYS A 102 -37.17 -18.47 3.63
CA LYS A 102 -37.15 -18.45 5.09
C LYS A 102 -38.58 -18.52 5.60
N VAL A 103 -38.77 -19.40 6.57
CA VAL A 103 -40.03 -19.49 7.30
C VAL A 103 -40.12 -18.29 8.23
N GLU A 104 -41.29 -17.67 8.30
CA GLU A 104 -41.56 -16.58 9.24
C GLU A 104 -41.18 -17.01 10.67
N GLY A 105 -40.50 -16.12 11.40
CA GLY A 105 -39.97 -16.40 12.74
C GLY A 105 -38.63 -17.13 12.78
N SER A 106 -38.08 -17.56 11.63
CA SER A 106 -36.70 -18.10 11.57
C SER A 106 -35.64 -16.99 11.57
N SER A 107 -34.50 -17.28 12.19
CA SER A 107 -33.34 -16.37 12.23
C SER A 107 -32.42 -16.56 11.03
N VAL A 108 -31.81 -15.47 10.58
CA VAL A 108 -30.76 -15.46 9.55
C VAL A 108 -29.56 -14.65 10.05
N ASN A 109 -28.37 -15.01 9.58
CA ASN A 109 -27.18 -14.20 9.73
C ASN A 109 -26.93 -13.44 8.43
N LEU A 110 -26.75 -12.13 8.57
CA LEU A 110 -26.25 -11.27 7.51
C LEU A 110 -24.76 -11.00 7.78
N THR A 111 -23.94 -11.12 6.75
CA THR A 111 -22.51 -10.84 6.82
C THR A 111 -22.15 -9.82 5.76
N CYS A 112 -21.60 -8.68 6.19
CA CYS A 112 -21.05 -7.66 5.32
C CYS A 112 -19.53 -7.89 5.20
N SER A 113 -19.00 -7.81 4.00
CA SER A 113 -17.57 -7.99 3.74
C SER A 113 -17.09 -6.92 2.78
N SER A 114 -15.89 -6.41 3.02
CA SER A 114 -15.25 -5.39 2.20
C SER A 114 -13.74 -5.56 2.22
N ASP A 115 -13.08 -5.03 1.19
CA ASP A 115 -11.63 -4.92 1.11
C ASP A 115 -11.23 -3.48 1.48
N SER A 116 -10.46 -3.31 2.55
CA SER A 116 -10.04 -2.00 3.05
C SER A 116 -8.67 -2.08 3.73
N ASN A 117 -7.94 -0.96 3.74
CA ASN A 117 -6.74 -0.80 4.54
C ASN A 117 -6.72 0.58 5.22
N PRO A 118 -6.83 0.66 6.56
CA PRO A 118 -6.93 -0.45 7.51
C PRO A 118 -8.26 -1.23 7.41
N PRO A 119 -8.39 -2.38 8.07
CA PRO A 119 -9.65 -3.11 8.16
C PRO A 119 -10.79 -2.24 8.68
N VAL A 120 -12.01 -2.45 8.17
CA VAL A 120 -13.21 -1.75 8.64
C VAL A 120 -13.47 -2.04 10.12
N GLU A 121 -13.66 -0.97 10.89
CA GLU A 121 -13.97 -1.06 12.33
C GLU A 121 -15.47 -1.03 12.64
N THR A 122 -16.31 -0.49 11.74
CA THR A 122 -17.75 -0.32 12.00
C THR A 122 -18.59 -0.68 10.77
N TYR A 123 -19.62 -1.49 11.01
CA TYR A 123 -20.66 -1.83 10.04
C TYR A 123 -22.00 -1.30 10.52
N THR A 124 -22.72 -0.64 9.62
CA THR A 124 -24.10 -0.18 9.87
C THR A 124 -25.04 -0.81 8.86
N TRP A 125 -26.11 -1.42 9.36
CA TRP A 125 -27.09 -2.14 8.56
C TRP A 125 -28.32 -1.27 8.32
N PHE A 126 -28.79 -1.27 7.08
CA PHE A 126 -30.03 -0.62 6.66
C PHE A 126 -30.90 -1.64 5.94
N LYS A 127 -32.21 -1.52 6.15
CA LYS A 127 -33.19 -2.24 5.35
C LYS A 127 -33.56 -1.38 4.13
N GLU A 128 -33.82 -2.02 3.00
CA GLU A 128 -34.13 -1.31 1.77
C GLU A 128 -35.29 -0.32 1.98
N ASN A 129 -35.07 0.93 1.58
CA ASN A 129 -35.97 2.08 1.75
C ASN A 129 -36.17 2.61 3.20
N GLU A 130 -35.39 2.13 4.18
CA GLU A 130 -35.38 2.66 5.54
C GLU A 130 -34.12 3.50 5.78
N ALA A 131 -34.29 4.78 6.14
CA ALA A 131 -33.17 5.69 6.42
C ALA A 131 -32.53 5.46 7.79
N SER A 132 -33.23 4.76 8.69
CA SER A 132 -32.74 4.47 10.03
C SER A 132 -31.96 3.14 10.05
N PRO A 133 -30.86 3.07 10.80
CA PRO A 133 -30.11 1.83 10.93
C PRO A 133 -30.94 0.77 11.67
N VAL A 134 -30.93 -0.45 11.14
CA VAL A 134 -31.59 -1.62 11.74
C VAL A 134 -30.64 -2.45 12.62
N GLY A 135 -29.34 -2.15 12.56
CA GLY A 135 -28.32 -2.78 13.38
C GLY A 135 -26.92 -2.22 13.13
N SER A 136 -26.00 -2.55 14.02
CA SER A 136 -24.59 -2.19 13.92
C SER A 136 -23.73 -3.33 14.45
N GLY A 137 -22.48 -3.42 14.00
CA GLY A 137 -21.51 -4.42 14.46
C GLY A 137 -20.10 -4.13 13.96
#